data_AF-A0A916ESQ0-F1
#
_entry.id   AF-A0A916ESQ0-F1
#
_cell.length_a   1.000
_cell.length_b   1.000
_cell.length_c   1.000
_cell.angle_alpha   90.00
_cell.angle_beta   90.00
_cell.angle_gamma   90.00
#
_symmetry.space_group_name_H-M   'P 1'
#
loop_
_entity.id
_entity.type
_entity.pdbx_description
1 polymer ?
#
loop_
_entity_poly.entity_id
_entity_poly.type
_entity_poly.pdbx_seq_one_letter_code
_entity_poly.pdbx_strand_id
1 'polypeptide(L)'
;MADRPKLSVKARAPARDPLRAPVRAMTAPRKPPRPPLAERGAAPPAERNERSARPERADRPPRPDRSPARAERPPPRPERPPRPDRQDRPPRPDRPVARPDRAPAPDRAPRPQAGPRPQPDQPARRPEPSQRPEPAAAAEGVRVSKLITERGLASRREADDWIEAGWVSVDGQAVVLGQRVAADAAIAIDERARVEQARRVTVLLHKPIGYVSGQAEDGHEPALTLVTPANRWVEDRSGLEFRGAHLRHLAPAGRLDIDSTGLLVFTQDGRIAKRLIGDETRVEKEYLVRVEYSRPGRLPDEDLALLRHGLELDGVALRPAQVSWQNEDQLRVVLREGRKRQIRRMCELVGLRVVGLKRVRIGSVVLGQLPPGQWRYLRDDERF
;
A
#
# COMPACT_ATOMS: atom_id res chain seq x y z
N MET A 1 -34.77 66.54 41.18
CA MET A 1 -35.15 65.16 40.80
C MET A 1 -34.42 64.85 39.49
N ALA A 2 -33.53 63.85 39.49
CA ALA A 2 -32.72 63.36 38.33
C ALA A 2 -32.27 64.40 37.27
N ASP A 3 -31.11 65.03 37.50
CA ASP A 3 -30.40 65.83 36.49
C ASP A 3 -29.24 65.01 35.86
N ARG A 4 -28.96 65.20 34.57
CA ARG A 4 -27.92 64.47 33.80
C ARG A 4 -27.16 65.40 32.84
N PRO A 5 -25.98 65.90 33.23
CA PRO A 5 -25.05 66.53 32.30
C PRO A 5 -24.19 65.48 31.58
N LYS A 6 -23.89 65.70 30.29
CA LYS A 6 -22.99 64.86 29.49
C LYS A 6 -21.53 65.23 29.80
N LEU A 7 -20.68 64.26 30.11
CA LEU A 7 -19.22 64.46 30.12
C LEU A 7 -18.57 63.93 28.83
N SER A 8 -17.81 64.80 28.18
CA SER A 8 -16.92 64.45 27.07
C SER A 8 -15.53 64.12 27.62
N VAL A 9 -14.98 62.95 27.30
CA VAL A 9 -13.63 62.54 27.72
C VAL A 9 -12.70 62.53 26.50
N LYS A 10 -11.68 63.39 26.51
CA LYS A 10 -10.60 63.39 25.51
C LYS A 10 -9.68 62.19 25.77
N ALA A 11 -9.52 61.32 24.78
CA ALA A 11 -8.55 60.22 24.84
C ALA A 11 -7.10 60.74 24.72
N ARG A 12 -6.21 60.21 25.56
CA ARG A 12 -4.80 60.59 25.68
C ARG A 12 -3.94 59.57 24.92
N ALA A 13 -3.01 60.02 24.08
CA ALA A 13 -2.16 59.12 23.30
C ALA A 13 -1.13 58.37 24.18
N PRO A 14 -0.89 57.06 23.95
CA PRO A 14 0.16 56.31 24.65
C PRO A 14 1.56 56.61 24.10
N ALA A 15 2.57 56.47 24.96
CA ALA A 15 3.97 56.78 24.68
C ALA A 15 4.67 55.71 23.82
N ARG A 16 5.80 56.08 23.22
CA ARG A 16 6.65 55.21 22.39
C ARG A 16 7.63 54.40 23.25
N ASP A 17 7.73 53.11 22.97
CA ASP A 17 8.69 52.18 23.58
C ASP A 17 10.03 52.17 22.78
N PRO A 18 11.20 52.45 23.38
CA PRO A 18 12.43 52.75 22.65
C PRO A 18 13.43 51.57 22.52
N LEU A 19 12.99 50.39 22.08
CA LEU A 19 13.91 49.28 21.72
C LEU A 19 13.57 48.64 20.37
N ARG A 20 13.86 49.34 19.27
CA ARG A 20 13.80 48.75 17.91
C ARG A 20 14.93 49.29 17.02
N ALA A 21 15.92 48.45 16.76
CA ALA A 21 16.99 48.73 15.80
C ALA A 21 16.43 48.81 14.36
N PRO A 22 17.03 49.61 13.45
CA PRO A 22 16.51 49.80 12.11
C PRO A 22 16.75 48.57 11.21
N VAL A 23 15.67 47.99 10.70
CA VAL A 23 15.75 46.95 9.66
C VAL A 23 16.10 47.62 8.33
N ARG A 24 17.27 47.28 7.80
CA ARG A 24 17.76 47.75 6.50
C ARG A 24 16.85 47.19 5.39
N ALA A 25 16.22 48.07 4.61
CA ALA A 25 15.39 47.64 3.49
C ALA A 25 16.26 46.94 2.42
N MET A 26 16.03 45.64 2.20
CA MET A 26 16.62 44.94 1.06
C MET A 26 15.77 45.16 -0.19
N THR A 27 16.36 45.83 -1.16
CA THR A 27 15.77 46.19 -2.45
C THR A 27 15.35 44.94 -3.25
N ALA A 28 14.19 44.99 -3.89
CA ALA A 28 13.73 43.92 -4.79
C ALA A 28 14.70 43.72 -5.98
N PRO A 29 14.90 42.47 -6.46
CA PRO A 29 15.80 42.19 -7.58
C PRO A 29 15.25 42.76 -8.90
N ARG A 30 16.06 43.54 -9.61
CA ARG A 30 15.74 44.05 -10.94
C ARG A 30 15.72 42.92 -11.98
N LYS A 31 14.73 42.92 -12.87
CA LYS A 31 14.72 42.06 -14.07
C LYS A 31 15.91 42.40 -14.99
N PRO A 32 16.55 41.41 -15.64
CA PRO A 32 17.52 41.68 -16.70
C PRO A 32 16.84 42.27 -17.95
N PRO A 33 17.56 43.06 -18.77
CA PRO A 33 17.01 43.65 -20.00
C PRO A 33 16.76 42.59 -21.07
N ARG A 34 15.78 42.86 -21.95
CA ARG A 34 15.52 42.05 -23.15
C ARG A 34 16.56 42.35 -24.23
N PRO A 35 16.99 41.35 -25.03
CA PRO A 35 17.76 41.61 -26.25
C PRO A 35 16.90 42.35 -27.29
N PRO A 36 17.51 43.12 -28.21
CA PRO A 36 16.80 43.92 -29.20
C PRO A 36 16.10 43.09 -30.27
N LEU A 37 15.02 43.63 -30.83
CA LEU A 37 14.41 43.12 -32.06
C LEU A 37 15.37 43.33 -33.23
N ALA A 38 15.67 42.27 -33.99
CA ALA A 38 16.22 42.41 -35.33
C ALA A 38 15.09 42.74 -36.32
N GLU A 39 15.35 43.68 -37.23
CA GLU A 39 14.38 44.14 -38.22
C GLU A 39 14.18 43.15 -39.38
N ARG A 40 13.15 43.39 -40.18
CA ARG A 40 12.74 42.53 -41.31
C ARG A 40 13.72 42.68 -42.48
N GLY A 41 14.36 41.58 -42.87
CA GLY A 41 15.08 41.44 -44.14
C GLY A 41 14.22 40.72 -45.19
N ALA A 42 14.30 41.16 -46.45
CA ALA A 42 13.45 40.67 -47.54
C ALA A 42 13.82 39.25 -48.03
N ALA A 43 12.85 38.58 -48.65
CA ALA A 43 13.05 37.31 -49.36
C ALA A 43 13.63 37.55 -50.77
N PRO A 44 14.62 36.75 -51.22
CA PRO A 44 14.99 36.63 -52.63
C PRO A 44 14.09 35.62 -53.38
N PRO A 45 14.06 35.66 -54.73
CA PRO A 45 13.01 35.01 -55.52
C PRO A 45 13.27 33.53 -55.83
N ALA A 46 12.21 32.86 -56.31
CA ALA A 46 12.31 31.54 -56.90
C ALA A 46 12.91 31.60 -58.31
N GLU A 47 13.92 30.77 -58.59
CA GLU A 47 14.36 30.47 -59.96
C GLU A 47 13.85 29.12 -60.44
N ARG A 48 13.63 29.04 -61.76
CA ARG A 48 13.00 27.95 -62.50
C ARG A 48 14.02 27.37 -63.47
N ASN A 49 14.28 26.06 -63.39
CA ASN A 49 14.76 25.23 -64.49
C ASN A 49 14.29 23.79 -64.19
N GLU A 50 13.37 23.20 -64.96
CA GLU A 50 13.54 22.64 -66.32
C GLU A 50 14.43 21.37 -66.35
N ARG A 51 13.78 20.23 -66.62
CA ARG A 51 14.28 19.02 -67.33
C ARG A 51 15.71 18.56 -66.98
N SER A 52 15.92 17.47 -66.23
CA SER A 52 15.63 16.06 -66.63
C SER A 52 15.95 15.11 -65.44
N ALA A 53 15.75 13.79 -65.43
CA ALA A 53 15.31 12.81 -66.45
C ALA A 53 14.43 11.70 -65.79
N ARG A 54 14.45 10.46 -66.33
CA ARG A 54 14.09 9.21 -65.62
C ARG A 54 15.35 8.37 -65.38
N PRO A 55 15.34 7.50 -64.35
CA PRO A 55 15.58 6.07 -64.63
C PRO A 55 14.46 5.18 -64.09
N GLU A 56 14.64 3.86 -64.25
CA GLU A 56 13.56 2.89 -64.40
C GLU A 56 13.08 2.20 -63.12
N ARG A 57 12.05 1.37 -63.29
CA ARG A 57 11.43 0.54 -62.26
C ARG A 57 12.34 -0.64 -61.89
N ALA A 58 12.42 -0.95 -60.60
CA ALA A 58 12.87 -2.24 -60.10
C ALA A 58 11.92 -2.74 -59.00
N ASP A 59 11.90 -4.05 -58.82
CA ASP A 59 10.81 -4.86 -58.30
C ASP A 59 10.23 -4.54 -56.92
N ARG A 60 8.90 -4.74 -56.81
CA ARG A 60 8.16 -4.82 -55.56
C ARG A 60 7.54 -6.22 -55.47
N PRO A 61 7.86 -7.04 -54.45
CA PRO A 61 7.35 -8.41 -54.38
C PRO A 61 5.83 -8.43 -54.18
N PRO A 62 5.11 -9.43 -54.75
CA PRO A 62 3.66 -9.49 -54.71
C PRO A 62 3.13 -9.83 -53.31
N ARG A 63 1.97 -9.26 -52.98
CA ARG A 63 1.17 -9.69 -51.81
C ARG A 63 0.46 -10.99 -52.15
N PRO A 64 0.44 -12.01 -51.26
CA PRO A 64 -0.42 -13.17 -51.45
C PRO A 64 -1.88 -12.76 -51.26
N ASP A 65 -2.70 -13.09 -52.25
CA ASP A 65 -4.16 -12.97 -52.20
C ASP A 65 -4.75 -14.19 -51.48
N ARG A 66 -5.74 -13.97 -50.58
CA ARG A 66 -6.57 -15.04 -50.01
C ARG A 66 -7.96 -14.54 -49.64
N SER A 67 -8.93 -14.97 -50.44
CA SER A 67 -10.37 -14.97 -50.19
C SER A 67 -10.76 -15.54 -48.81
N PRO A 68 -11.95 -15.18 -48.27
CA PRO A 68 -12.29 -15.45 -46.88
C PRO A 68 -12.57 -16.93 -46.61
N ALA A 69 -11.73 -17.58 -45.81
CA ALA A 69 -12.04 -18.87 -45.22
C ALA A 69 -13.15 -18.71 -44.17
N ARG A 70 -14.11 -19.66 -44.16
CA ARG A 70 -15.11 -19.79 -43.10
C ARG A 70 -14.42 -19.82 -41.73
N ALA A 71 -14.99 -19.11 -40.76
CA ALA A 71 -14.59 -19.27 -39.36
C ALA A 71 -14.98 -20.67 -38.86
N GLU A 72 -14.01 -21.58 -38.81
CA GLU A 72 -14.16 -22.82 -38.04
C GLU A 72 -14.28 -22.48 -36.56
N ARG A 73 -15.26 -23.09 -35.89
CA ARG A 73 -15.43 -22.93 -34.44
C ARG A 73 -14.19 -23.48 -33.71
N PRO A 74 -13.73 -22.83 -32.62
CA PRO A 74 -12.73 -23.46 -31.77
C PRO A 74 -13.29 -24.79 -31.21
N PRO A 75 -12.45 -25.85 -31.09
CA PRO A 75 -12.89 -27.11 -30.52
C PRO A 75 -13.34 -26.90 -29.06
N PRO A 76 -14.35 -27.64 -28.58
CA PRO A 76 -14.78 -27.57 -27.19
C PRO A 76 -13.63 -27.96 -26.26
N ARG A 77 -13.58 -27.31 -25.08
CA ARG A 77 -12.63 -27.69 -24.02
C ARG A 77 -12.86 -29.15 -23.64
N PRO A 78 -11.80 -29.96 -23.41
CA PRO A 78 -11.98 -31.32 -22.90
C PRO A 78 -12.71 -31.26 -21.56
N GLU A 79 -13.78 -32.05 -21.45
CA GLU A 79 -14.55 -32.15 -20.21
C GLU A 79 -13.67 -32.73 -19.09
N ARG A 80 -13.91 -32.26 -17.86
CA ARG A 80 -13.26 -32.89 -16.70
C ARG A 80 -13.77 -34.33 -16.57
N PRO A 81 -12.90 -35.32 -16.37
CA PRO A 81 -13.37 -36.68 -16.12
C PRO A 81 -14.23 -36.70 -14.85
N PRO A 82 -15.29 -37.53 -14.81
CA PRO A 82 -16.11 -37.70 -13.61
C PRO A 82 -15.23 -38.23 -12.47
N ARG A 83 -15.58 -37.87 -11.23
CA ARG A 83 -14.92 -38.46 -10.05
C ARG A 83 -15.24 -39.96 -10.02
N PRO A 84 -14.24 -40.85 -9.87
CA PRO A 84 -14.52 -42.28 -9.75
C PRO A 84 -15.33 -42.55 -8.47
N ASP A 85 -16.26 -43.47 -8.58
CA ASP A 85 -17.07 -43.92 -7.46
C ASP A 85 -16.24 -44.71 -6.44
N ARG A 86 -16.78 -44.88 -5.22
CA ARG A 86 -16.01 -45.38 -4.05
C ARG A 86 -15.54 -46.84 -4.10
N GLN A 87 -15.58 -47.53 -5.25
CA GLN A 87 -15.32 -48.96 -5.35
C GLN A 87 -14.00 -49.35 -6.04
N ASP A 88 -13.36 -48.47 -6.82
CA ASP A 88 -12.04 -48.76 -7.43
C ASP A 88 -10.88 -48.16 -6.62
N ARG A 89 -10.43 -48.92 -5.61
CA ARG A 89 -9.18 -48.65 -4.88
C ARG A 89 -8.32 -49.91 -4.89
N PRO A 90 -7.03 -49.84 -5.30
CA PRO A 90 -6.16 -51.01 -5.27
C PRO A 90 -5.95 -51.53 -3.83
N PRO A 91 -5.83 -52.85 -3.63
CA PRO A 91 -5.65 -53.43 -2.31
C PRO A 91 -4.31 -53.04 -1.69
N ARG A 92 -4.27 -52.99 -0.35
CA ARG A 92 -3.02 -52.79 0.41
C ARG A 92 -2.22 -54.11 0.43
N PRO A 93 -0.88 -54.07 0.37
CA PRO A 93 -0.06 -55.27 0.49
C PRO A 93 -0.14 -55.88 1.90
N ASP A 94 -0.15 -57.20 1.95
CA ASP A 94 -0.22 -57.98 3.19
C ASP A 94 1.01 -57.82 4.08
N ARG A 95 0.78 -57.96 5.40
CA ARG A 95 1.84 -57.97 6.42
C ARG A 95 1.86 -59.36 7.07
N PRO A 96 2.98 -60.12 7.00
CA PRO A 96 2.98 -61.52 7.41
C PRO A 96 2.80 -61.69 8.93
N VAL A 97 2.03 -62.70 9.30
CA VAL A 97 1.79 -63.12 10.68
C VAL A 97 2.82 -64.18 11.07
N ALA A 98 3.51 -63.97 12.18
CA ALA A 98 4.20 -65.02 12.92
C ALA A 98 4.07 -64.76 14.43
N ARG A 99 3.56 -65.75 15.15
CA ARG A 99 3.68 -65.92 16.61
C ARG A 99 4.18 -67.34 16.86
N PRO A 100 4.93 -67.55 17.95
CA PRO A 100 4.64 -68.73 18.76
C PRO A 100 4.24 -68.41 20.21
N ASP A 101 3.27 -69.19 20.66
CA ASP A 101 3.11 -69.81 21.98
C ASP A 101 2.77 -69.04 23.27
N ARG A 102 1.99 -69.77 24.09
CA ARG A 102 1.36 -69.38 25.35
C ARG A 102 1.98 -70.17 26.51
N ALA A 103 1.97 -69.57 27.69
CA ALA A 103 1.92 -70.28 28.97
C ALA A 103 0.65 -69.85 29.76
N PRO A 104 0.11 -70.68 30.67
CA PRO A 104 -1.26 -70.55 31.18
C PRO A 104 -1.41 -69.66 32.42
N ALA A 105 -2.66 -69.28 32.73
CA ALA A 105 -3.04 -68.45 33.87
C ALA A 105 -3.54 -69.29 35.07
N PRO A 106 -3.33 -68.84 36.32
CA PRO A 106 -3.98 -69.40 37.50
C PRO A 106 -5.15 -68.53 38.02
N ASP A 107 -6.28 -69.21 38.14
CA ASP A 107 -7.35 -69.13 39.16
C ASP A 107 -8.13 -67.87 39.57
N ARG A 108 -9.38 -68.11 39.98
CA ARG A 108 -10.37 -67.12 40.47
C ARG A 108 -10.58 -67.25 41.97
N ALA A 109 -10.65 -66.12 42.68
CA ALA A 109 -11.21 -66.03 44.03
C ALA A 109 -12.69 -65.56 44.01
N PRO A 110 -13.52 -65.92 45.02
CA PRO A 110 -14.98 -65.83 44.94
C PRO A 110 -15.60 -64.48 45.36
N ARG A 111 -16.89 -64.29 45.02
CA ARG A 111 -17.70 -63.12 45.38
C ARG A 111 -18.26 -63.22 46.81
N PRO A 112 -18.31 -62.11 47.58
CA PRO A 112 -19.20 -61.96 48.74
C PRO A 112 -20.65 -61.62 48.32
N GLN A 113 -21.58 -61.79 49.26
CA GLN A 113 -23.04 -61.78 49.03
C GLN A 113 -23.68 -60.40 49.16
N ALA A 114 -24.94 -60.28 48.71
CA ALA A 114 -25.71 -59.04 48.71
C ALA A 114 -26.33 -58.69 50.08
N GLY A 115 -26.18 -57.44 50.51
CA GLY A 115 -26.95 -56.83 51.58
C GLY A 115 -28.22 -56.12 51.07
N PRO A 116 -29.21 -55.83 51.95
CA PRO A 116 -30.53 -55.36 51.56
C PRO A 116 -30.57 -53.87 51.14
N ARG A 117 -31.55 -53.52 50.28
CA ARG A 117 -31.79 -52.15 49.81
C ARG A 117 -32.55 -51.31 50.85
N PRO A 118 -32.10 -50.08 51.16
CA PRO A 118 -32.95 -49.03 51.72
C PRO A 118 -33.81 -48.35 50.64
N GLN A 119 -34.94 -47.79 51.05
CA GLN A 119 -35.87 -47.00 50.21
C GLN A 119 -35.40 -45.54 50.04
N PRO A 120 -35.92 -44.79 49.05
CA PRO A 120 -35.44 -43.46 48.73
C PRO A 120 -36.09 -42.39 49.61
N ASP A 121 -35.31 -41.43 50.11
CA ASP A 121 -35.86 -40.12 50.46
C ASP A 121 -34.85 -38.96 50.37
N GLN A 122 -35.34 -37.84 49.84
CA GLN A 122 -34.79 -36.48 49.79
C GLN A 122 -33.45 -36.19 49.03
N PRO A 123 -33.39 -35.09 48.24
CA PRO A 123 -32.20 -34.70 47.49
C PRO A 123 -31.15 -34.02 48.39
N ALA A 124 -30.00 -34.67 48.58
CA ALA A 124 -28.84 -34.07 49.23
C ALA A 124 -28.35 -32.84 48.44
N ARG A 125 -28.02 -31.76 49.16
CA ARG A 125 -27.52 -30.51 48.56
C ARG A 125 -26.26 -30.78 47.74
N ARG A 126 -26.26 -30.31 46.49
CA ARG A 126 -25.08 -30.32 45.62
C ARG A 126 -23.97 -29.50 46.30
N PRO A 127 -22.74 -30.02 46.46
CA PRO A 127 -21.62 -29.19 46.91
C PRO A 127 -21.41 -28.07 45.89
N GLU A 128 -21.20 -26.84 46.37
CA GLU A 128 -20.94 -25.73 45.47
C GLU A 128 -19.67 -26.02 44.65
N PRO A 129 -19.71 -25.87 43.31
CA PRO A 129 -18.49 -25.94 42.53
C PRO A 129 -17.60 -24.78 42.96
N SER A 130 -16.45 -25.15 43.53
CA SER A 130 -15.40 -24.25 43.99
C SER A 130 -15.20 -23.12 42.98
N GLN A 131 -15.18 -21.89 43.50
CA GLN A 131 -14.97 -20.68 42.72
C GLN A 131 -13.74 -20.88 41.83
N ARG A 132 -13.96 -20.98 40.52
CA ARG A 132 -12.87 -20.78 39.56
C ARG A 132 -12.33 -19.39 39.85
N PRO A 133 -11.01 -19.17 39.88
CA PRO A 133 -10.50 -17.80 39.92
C PRO A 133 -11.15 -17.04 38.77
N GLU A 134 -11.81 -15.94 39.10
CA GLU A 134 -12.43 -15.09 38.09
C GLU A 134 -11.34 -14.69 37.08
N PRO A 135 -11.68 -14.53 35.78
CA PRO A 135 -10.73 -13.98 34.83
C PRO A 135 -10.29 -12.62 35.37
N ALA A 136 -9.00 -12.52 35.77
CA ALA A 136 -8.45 -11.35 36.42
C ALA A 136 -8.92 -10.10 35.68
N ALA A 137 -9.58 -9.19 36.43
CA ALA A 137 -10.31 -8.05 35.89
C ALA A 137 -9.50 -7.41 34.75
N ALA A 138 -10.12 -7.30 33.57
CA ALA A 138 -9.42 -6.95 32.34
C ALA A 138 -8.69 -5.62 32.52
N ALA A 139 -7.37 -5.69 32.76
CA ALA A 139 -6.61 -4.58 33.31
C ALA A 139 -6.86 -3.30 32.51
N GLU A 140 -7.36 -2.27 33.20
CA GLU A 140 -7.70 -1.00 32.58
C GLU A 140 -6.44 -0.39 31.92
N GLY A 141 -6.65 0.28 30.79
CA GLY A 141 -5.57 0.90 30.03
C GLY A 141 -5.22 0.22 28.71
N VAL A 142 -4.22 0.80 28.06
CA VAL A 142 -3.81 0.54 26.68
C VAL A 142 -2.58 -0.38 26.68
N ARG A 143 -2.57 -1.39 25.81
CA ARG A 143 -1.38 -2.26 25.62
C ARG A 143 -0.18 -1.41 25.20
N VAL A 144 0.98 -1.59 25.83
CA VAL A 144 2.17 -0.73 25.60
C VAL A 144 2.53 -0.65 24.11
N SER A 145 2.59 -1.77 23.39
CA SER A 145 2.90 -1.75 21.95
C SER A 145 1.84 -1.08 21.06
N LYS A 146 0.58 -1.02 21.50
CA LYS A 146 -0.45 -0.17 20.86
C LYS A 146 -0.12 1.31 21.13
N LEU A 147 0.18 1.67 22.37
CA LEU A 147 0.48 3.05 22.78
C LEU A 147 1.75 3.61 22.08
N ILE A 148 2.81 2.79 21.95
CA ILE A 148 4.02 3.10 21.14
C ILE A 148 3.64 3.39 19.68
N THR A 149 2.72 2.60 19.11
CA THR A 149 2.25 2.73 17.73
C THR A 149 1.35 3.95 17.50
N GLU A 150 0.57 4.35 18.51
CA GLU A 150 -0.28 5.53 18.50
C GLU A 150 0.55 6.82 18.65
N ARG A 151 1.58 6.80 19.51
CA ARG A 151 2.58 7.87 19.64
C ARG A 151 3.57 7.95 18.47
N GLY A 152 3.46 7.07 17.47
CA GLY A 152 4.28 7.10 16.25
C GLY A 152 5.74 6.69 16.42
N LEU A 153 6.12 6.14 17.58
CA LEU A 153 7.51 5.79 17.92
C LEU A 153 8.01 4.60 17.07
N ALA A 154 7.14 3.61 16.84
CA ALA A 154 7.41 2.42 16.06
C ALA A 154 6.11 1.83 15.49
N SER A 155 6.18 0.79 14.64
CA SER A 155 5.01 -0.06 14.38
C SER A 155 4.78 -1.06 15.51
N ARG A 156 3.62 -1.72 15.47
CA ARG A 156 3.22 -2.66 16.53
C ARG A 156 4.17 -3.86 16.67
N ARG A 157 4.75 -4.34 15.56
CA ARG A 157 5.73 -5.45 15.58
C ARG A 157 7.04 -4.99 16.20
N GLU A 158 7.62 -3.89 15.68
CA GLU A 158 8.80 -3.25 16.27
C GLU A 158 8.62 -2.98 17.78
N ALA A 159 7.44 -2.51 18.17
CA ALA A 159 7.14 -2.24 19.57
C ALA A 159 7.04 -3.51 20.42
N ASP A 160 6.54 -4.63 19.88
CA ASP A 160 6.57 -5.93 20.56
C ASP A 160 8.03 -6.46 20.62
N ASP A 161 8.79 -6.39 19.51
CA ASP A 161 10.21 -6.80 19.42
C ASP A 161 11.10 -6.04 20.45
N TRP A 162 10.92 -4.72 20.59
CA TRP A 162 11.66 -3.89 21.55
C TRP A 162 11.28 -4.18 23.01
N ILE A 163 10.04 -4.58 23.26
CA ILE A 163 9.59 -5.00 24.60
C ILE A 163 10.26 -6.33 24.97
N GLU A 164 10.30 -7.32 24.07
CA GLU A 164 11.03 -8.58 24.30
C GLU A 164 12.54 -8.35 24.53
N ALA A 165 13.14 -7.41 23.81
CA ALA A 165 14.55 -7.03 23.97
C ALA A 165 14.87 -6.23 25.25
N GLY A 166 13.85 -5.85 26.04
CA GLY A 166 14.02 -5.01 27.23
C GLY A 166 14.40 -3.55 26.94
N TRP A 167 14.11 -3.06 25.73
CA TRP A 167 14.46 -1.70 25.26
C TRP A 167 13.33 -0.68 25.47
N VAL A 168 12.25 -1.08 26.14
CA VAL A 168 11.11 -0.24 26.47
C VAL A 168 10.95 -0.22 27.98
N SER A 169 10.79 0.98 28.53
CA SER A 169 10.32 1.17 29.89
C SER A 169 9.11 2.11 29.94
N VAL A 170 8.26 1.89 30.93
CA VAL A 170 7.13 2.77 31.26
C VAL A 170 7.29 3.23 32.70
N ASP A 171 7.22 4.55 32.91
CA ASP A 171 7.39 5.20 34.21
C ASP A 171 8.67 4.75 34.95
N GLY A 172 9.74 4.52 34.17
CA GLY A 172 11.06 4.08 34.64
C GLY A 172 11.22 2.56 34.84
N GLN A 173 10.16 1.76 34.70
CA GLN A 173 10.20 0.30 34.86
C GLN A 173 10.20 -0.43 33.50
N ALA A 174 11.02 -1.47 33.35
CA ALA A 174 10.99 -2.32 32.16
C ALA A 174 9.63 -3.02 32.03
N VAL A 175 9.11 -3.12 30.81
CA VAL A 175 7.80 -3.71 30.53
C VAL A 175 7.89 -5.09 29.88
N VAL A 176 6.82 -5.88 30.01
CA VAL A 176 6.69 -7.21 29.39
C VAL A 176 5.66 -7.23 28.26
N LEU A 177 5.74 -8.24 27.39
CA LEU A 177 4.80 -8.37 26.28
C LEU A 177 3.34 -8.43 26.74
N GLY A 178 2.48 -7.72 26.02
CA GLY A 178 1.04 -7.68 26.31
C GLY A 178 0.65 -6.81 27.50
N GLN A 179 1.60 -6.29 28.29
CA GLN A 179 1.35 -5.37 29.41
C GLN A 179 0.50 -4.18 28.97
N ARG A 180 -0.39 -3.75 29.88
CA ARG A 180 -1.25 -2.58 29.73
C ARG A 180 -0.84 -1.50 30.73
N VAL A 181 -0.97 -0.25 30.31
CA VAL A 181 -0.60 0.95 31.07
C VAL A 181 -1.60 2.06 30.80
N ALA A 182 -1.58 3.12 31.61
CA ALA A 182 -2.41 4.30 31.37
C ALA A 182 -2.06 4.97 30.02
N ALA A 183 -3.02 5.64 29.39
CA ALA A 183 -2.83 6.22 28.05
C ALA A 183 -1.82 7.39 28.02
N ASP A 184 -1.62 8.04 29.16
CA ASP A 184 -0.72 9.14 29.43
C ASP A 184 0.66 8.69 29.97
N ALA A 185 0.80 7.44 30.41
CA ALA A 185 2.03 6.89 31.02
C ALA A 185 3.32 7.20 30.23
N ALA A 186 4.42 7.50 30.92
CA ALA A 186 5.66 7.95 30.27
C ALA A 186 6.42 6.76 29.66
N ILE A 187 6.48 6.68 28.32
CA ILE A 187 7.25 5.65 27.62
C ILE A 187 8.64 6.18 27.32
N ALA A 188 9.68 5.48 27.79
CA ALA A 188 11.06 5.66 27.36
C ALA A 188 11.49 4.49 26.46
N ILE A 189 12.26 4.82 25.42
CA ILE A 189 12.78 3.90 24.41
C ILE A 189 14.31 4.01 24.44
N ASP A 190 14.98 2.87 24.61
CA ASP A 190 16.44 2.78 24.65
C ASP A 190 17.09 3.26 23.34
N GLU A 191 18.31 3.79 23.42
CA GLU A 191 19.03 4.29 22.25
C GLU A 191 19.36 3.16 21.25
N ARG A 192 19.52 1.91 21.71
CA ARG A 192 19.71 0.73 20.85
C ARG A 192 18.55 0.52 19.89
N ALA A 193 17.32 0.69 20.37
CA ALA A 193 16.10 0.60 19.55
C ALA A 193 16.08 1.67 18.46
N ARG A 194 16.48 2.90 18.79
CA ARG A 194 16.57 4.02 17.84
C ARG A 194 17.67 3.80 16.80
N VAL A 195 18.84 3.33 17.21
CA VAL A 195 19.96 2.99 16.32
C VAL A 195 19.60 1.84 15.38
N GLU A 196 18.85 0.83 15.85
CA GLU A 196 18.34 -0.24 14.98
C GLU A 196 17.33 0.32 13.98
N GLN A 197 16.38 1.16 14.44
CA GLN A 197 15.38 1.77 13.58
C GLN A 197 16.00 2.67 12.50
N ALA A 198 17.05 3.42 12.84
CA ALA A 198 17.79 4.27 11.91
C ALA A 198 18.54 3.49 10.81
N ARG A 199 18.75 2.17 10.98
CA ARG A 199 19.35 1.29 9.96
C ARG A 199 18.33 0.72 8.97
N ARG A 200 17.03 0.98 9.17
CA ARG A 200 15.95 0.43 8.34
C ARG A 200 15.86 1.17 7.01
N VAL A 201 15.82 0.42 5.91
CA VAL A 201 15.75 1.01 4.57
C VAL A 201 14.32 1.16 4.05
N THR A 202 14.15 2.11 3.14
CA THR A 202 12.99 2.21 2.25
C THR A 202 13.47 2.22 0.81
N VAL A 203 12.86 1.38 -0.03
CA VAL A 203 13.16 1.19 -1.44
C VAL A 203 12.00 1.71 -2.29
N LEU A 204 12.32 2.42 -3.35
CA LEU A 204 11.42 2.93 -4.36
C LEU A 204 11.68 2.17 -5.66
N LEU A 205 10.69 1.41 -6.13
CA LEU A 205 10.76 0.59 -7.34
C LEU A 205 9.80 1.15 -8.39
N HIS A 206 10.23 1.23 -9.65
CA HIS A 206 9.30 1.39 -10.77
C HIS A 206 8.78 0.00 -11.17
N LYS A 207 7.72 -0.48 -10.51
CA LYS A 207 7.15 -1.80 -10.81
C LYS A 207 6.69 -1.83 -12.28
N PRO A 208 7.14 -2.79 -13.11
CA PRO A 208 6.58 -3.03 -14.43
C PRO A 208 5.27 -3.86 -14.36
N ILE A 209 4.61 -4.01 -15.49
CA ILE A 209 3.47 -4.93 -15.65
C ILE A 209 3.96 -6.38 -15.51
N GLY A 210 3.09 -7.28 -15.02
CA GLY A 210 3.41 -8.72 -14.91
C GLY A 210 4.02 -9.14 -13.56
N TYR A 211 4.30 -8.20 -12.66
CA TYR A 211 4.73 -8.50 -11.29
C TYR A 211 3.61 -8.24 -10.29
N VAL A 212 3.48 -9.07 -9.25
CA VAL A 212 2.57 -8.83 -8.12
C VAL A 212 3.27 -8.00 -7.05
N SER A 213 2.55 -7.11 -6.37
CA SER A 213 3.18 -6.17 -5.41
C SER A 213 3.62 -6.83 -4.09
N GLY A 214 3.16 -8.06 -3.80
CA GLY A 214 3.37 -8.76 -2.54
C GLY A 214 3.93 -10.16 -2.75
N GLN A 215 3.31 -11.17 -2.11
CA GLN A 215 3.65 -12.58 -2.34
C GLN A 215 3.29 -13.02 -3.77
N ALA A 216 3.94 -14.09 -4.23
CA ALA A 216 3.67 -14.69 -5.54
C ALA A 216 2.21 -15.18 -5.60
N GLU A 217 1.52 -14.89 -6.71
CA GLU A 217 0.10 -15.20 -6.92
C GLU A 217 -0.13 -15.41 -8.42
N ASP A 218 -1.02 -16.33 -8.79
CA ASP A 218 -1.43 -16.63 -10.17
C ASP A 218 -0.27 -16.83 -11.18
N GLY A 219 0.84 -17.42 -10.74
CA GLY A 219 2.02 -17.68 -11.58
C GLY A 219 2.91 -16.46 -11.87
N HIS A 220 2.67 -15.32 -11.20
CA HIS A 220 3.41 -14.09 -11.39
C HIS A 220 4.37 -13.81 -10.21
N GLU A 221 5.54 -13.24 -10.52
CA GLU A 221 6.60 -13.01 -9.54
C GLU A 221 6.34 -11.80 -8.62
N PRO A 222 6.77 -11.85 -7.35
CA PRO A 222 6.87 -10.68 -6.48
C PRO A 222 7.73 -9.58 -7.10
N ALA A 223 7.23 -8.35 -7.13
CA ALA A 223 8.04 -7.19 -7.53
C ALA A 223 9.27 -6.97 -6.64
N LEU A 224 9.33 -7.62 -5.47
CA LEU A 224 10.52 -7.66 -4.60
C LEU A 224 11.70 -8.42 -5.24
N THR A 225 11.47 -9.37 -6.17
CA THR A 225 12.57 -10.07 -6.88
C THR A 225 13.36 -9.13 -7.78
N LEU A 226 12.80 -7.98 -8.14
CA LEU A 226 13.49 -6.93 -8.88
C LEU A 226 14.45 -6.10 -8.01
N VAL A 227 14.43 -6.24 -6.68
CA VAL A 227 15.32 -5.50 -5.76
C VAL A 227 16.67 -6.21 -5.63
N THR A 228 17.45 -6.17 -6.72
CA THR A 228 18.80 -6.75 -6.82
C THR A 228 19.85 -5.69 -7.10
N PRO A 229 21.15 -5.92 -6.83
CA PRO A 229 22.22 -4.99 -7.21
C PRO A 229 22.21 -4.62 -8.70
N ALA A 230 21.92 -5.59 -9.58
CA ALA A 230 21.90 -5.39 -11.04
C ALA A 230 20.77 -4.47 -11.51
N ASN A 231 19.63 -4.47 -10.81
CA ASN A 231 18.48 -3.61 -11.10
C ASN A 231 18.49 -2.28 -10.33
N ARG A 232 19.55 -1.99 -9.55
CA ARG A 232 19.67 -0.69 -8.88
C ARG A 232 19.89 0.39 -9.93
N TRP A 233 19.14 1.47 -9.84
CA TRP A 233 19.29 2.61 -10.74
C TRP A 233 20.65 3.28 -10.54
N VAL A 234 21.37 3.49 -11.65
CA VAL A 234 22.73 4.06 -11.65
C VAL A 234 22.82 5.47 -11.06
N GLU A 235 21.72 6.24 -11.06
CA GLU A 235 21.65 7.57 -10.45
C GLU A 235 21.10 7.58 -9.01
N ASP A 236 21.12 6.44 -8.31
CA ASP A 236 20.73 6.37 -6.89
C ASP A 236 21.70 7.16 -5.99
N ARG A 237 21.32 8.40 -5.70
CA ARG A 237 22.05 9.37 -4.88
C ARG A 237 21.83 9.23 -3.36
N SER A 238 21.34 8.09 -2.88
CA SER A 238 21.18 7.85 -1.44
C SER A 238 22.49 7.64 -0.68
N GLY A 239 23.60 7.33 -1.37
CA GLY A 239 24.89 7.00 -0.73
C GLY A 239 24.92 5.67 0.03
N LEU A 240 23.78 4.96 0.13
CA LEU A 240 23.69 3.68 0.84
C LEU A 240 24.31 2.53 0.01
N GLU A 241 25.09 1.68 0.68
CA GLU A 241 25.55 0.40 0.14
C GLU A 241 24.39 -0.61 0.11
N PHE A 242 24.30 -1.47 -0.91
CA PHE A 242 23.34 -2.58 -0.88
C PHE A 242 23.90 -3.75 -0.07
N ARG A 243 23.11 -4.24 0.89
CA ARG A 243 23.43 -5.38 1.74
C ARG A 243 22.25 -6.34 1.76
N GLY A 244 22.47 -7.65 1.73
CA GLY A 244 21.38 -8.64 1.76
C GLY A 244 20.45 -8.52 2.98
N ALA A 245 20.95 -7.95 4.08
CA ALA A 245 20.15 -7.62 5.26
C ALA A 245 19.00 -6.63 4.96
N HIS A 246 19.12 -5.78 3.95
CA HIS A 246 18.12 -4.80 3.55
C HIS A 246 16.87 -5.43 2.92
N LEU A 247 16.96 -6.68 2.45
CA LEU A 247 15.80 -7.45 1.94
C LEU A 247 15.01 -8.14 3.06
N ARG A 248 15.60 -8.34 4.25
CA ARG A 248 14.92 -9.01 5.37
C ARG A 248 13.80 -8.11 5.90
N HIS A 249 12.59 -8.65 5.98
CA HIS A 249 11.37 -7.92 6.40
C HIS A 249 11.03 -6.69 5.52
N LEU A 250 11.59 -6.59 4.31
CA LEU A 250 11.30 -5.50 3.36
C LEU A 250 9.91 -5.71 2.73
N ALA A 251 8.90 -5.01 3.24
CA ALA A 251 7.49 -5.24 2.90
C ALA A 251 6.89 -4.12 2.03
N PRO A 252 5.93 -4.41 1.12
CA PRO A 252 5.31 -3.40 0.27
C PRO A 252 4.41 -2.43 1.07
N ALA A 253 4.76 -1.15 1.06
CA ALA A 253 3.96 -0.07 1.65
C ALA A 253 2.87 0.40 0.67
N GLY A 254 1.96 -0.51 0.37
CA GLY A 254 0.88 -0.33 -0.61
C GLY A 254 1.08 -1.16 -1.86
N ARG A 255 0.00 -1.34 -2.61
CA ARG A 255 -0.03 -2.21 -3.79
C ARG A 255 -0.29 -1.42 -5.07
N LEU A 256 0.11 -2.02 -6.17
CA LEU A 256 -0.34 -1.76 -7.53
C LEU A 256 -0.91 -3.07 -8.08
N ASP A 257 -1.96 -2.98 -8.90
CA ASP A 257 -2.48 -4.13 -9.62
C ASP A 257 -1.42 -4.70 -10.59
N ILE A 258 -1.60 -5.95 -10.98
CA ILE A 258 -0.66 -6.68 -11.84
C ILE A 258 -0.50 -6.03 -13.23
N ASP A 259 -1.62 -5.52 -13.74
CA ASP A 259 -1.82 -4.77 -14.99
C ASP A 259 -1.38 -3.29 -14.91
N SER A 260 -0.77 -2.89 -13.80
CA SER A 260 -0.43 -1.50 -13.48
C SER A 260 1.06 -1.33 -13.20
N THR A 261 1.55 -0.12 -13.45
CA THR A 261 2.98 0.22 -13.41
C THR A 261 3.26 1.47 -12.55
N GLY A 262 4.53 1.79 -12.33
CA GLY A 262 4.98 3.01 -11.66
C GLY A 262 5.45 2.78 -10.22
N LEU A 263 5.38 3.84 -9.40
CA LEU A 263 6.01 3.92 -8.09
C LEU A 263 5.41 2.92 -7.10
N LEU A 264 6.17 1.90 -6.75
CA LEU A 264 5.94 0.98 -5.64
C LEU A 264 6.97 1.25 -4.54
N VAL A 265 6.53 1.23 -3.28
CA VAL A 265 7.40 1.46 -2.12
C VAL A 265 7.50 0.16 -1.34
N PHE A 266 8.72 -0.24 -1.00
CA PHE A 266 8.97 -1.24 0.02
C PHE A 266 9.69 -0.60 1.21
N THR A 267 9.41 -1.03 2.43
CA THR A 267 10.06 -0.49 3.62
C THR A 267 10.23 -1.54 4.72
N GLN A 268 11.28 -1.38 5.52
CA GLN A 268 11.46 -2.06 6.81
C GLN A 268 10.90 -1.23 7.98
N ASP A 269 10.59 0.06 7.77
CA ASP A 269 10.03 0.95 8.78
C ASP A 269 8.49 0.90 8.75
N GLY A 270 7.89 0.30 9.77
CA GLY A 270 6.45 0.11 9.82
C GLY A 270 5.68 1.42 10.07
N ARG A 271 6.33 2.51 10.50
CA ARG A 271 5.74 3.86 10.56
C ARG A 271 5.57 4.43 9.15
N ILE A 272 6.55 4.20 8.26
CA ILE A 272 6.43 4.57 6.84
C ILE A 272 5.28 3.78 6.20
N ALA A 273 5.19 2.47 6.48
CA ALA A 273 4.06 1.67 6.03
C ALA A 273 2.71 2.21 6.56
N LYS A 274 2.57 2.43 7.88
CA LYS A 274 1.36 3.01 8.49
C LYS A 274 0.98 4.36 7.88
N ARG A 275 1.94 5.25 7.63
CA ARG A 275 1.72 6.54 6.97
C ARG A 275 1.20 6.39 5.54
N LEU A 276 1.65 5.39 4.79
CA LEU A 276 1.29 5.21 3.37
C LEU A 276 -0.03 4.46 3.14
N ILE A 277 -0.36 3.49 4.00
CA ILE A 277 -1.50 2.58 3.82
C ILE A 277 -2.46 2.44 5.02
N GLY A 278 -2.22 3.10 6.14
CA GLY A 278 -3.19 3.10 7.25
C GLY A 278 -4.49 3.83 6.88
N ASP A 279 -5.61 3.44 7.49
CA ASP A 279 -6.97 3.86 7.09
C ASP A 279 -7.20 5.38 7.16
N GLU A 280 -6.49 6.05 8.07
CA GLU A 280 -6.51 7.51 8.27
C GLU A 280 -5.48 8.27 7.41
N THR A 281 -4.78 7.60 6.49
CA THR A 281 -3.77 8.25 5.65
C THR A 281 -4.39 9.39 4.83
N ARG A 282 -3.69 10.53 4.82
CA ARG A 282 -3.98 11.68 3.96
C ARG A 282 -2.99 11.77 2.79
N VAL A 283 -2.08 10.79 2.66
CA VAL A 283 -1.01 10.80 1.66
C VAL A 283 -1.58 10.55 0.27
N GLU A 284 -1.61 11.63 -0.51
CA GLU A 284 -2.05 11.63 -1.90
C GLU A 284 -1.22 10.70 -2.78
N LYS A 285 -1.90 10.04 -3.72
CA LYS A 285 -1.31 9.14 -4.70
C LYS A 285 -1.76 9.60 -6.08
N GLU A 286 -0.80 9.91 -6.95
CA GLU A 286 -1.05 10.49 -8.27
C GLU A 286 -0.80 9.46 -9.36
N TYR A 287 -1.72 9.41 -10.31
CA TYR A 287 -1.76 8.43 -11.38
C TYR A 287 -1.95 9.13 -12.72
N LEU A 288 -1.22 8.65 -13.73
CA LEU A 288 -1.52 8.88 -15.13
C LEU A 288 -2.26 7.65 -15.66
N VAL A 289 -3.46 7.89 -16.20
CA VAL A 289 -4.43 6.85 -16.58
C VAL A 289 -4.74 7.02 -18.05
N ARG A 290 -4.20 6.15 -18.91
CA ARG A 290 -4.58 6.13 -20.34
C ARG A 290 -5.92 5.39 -20.47
N VAL A 291 -6.87 6.02 -21.14
CA VAL A 291 -8.26 5.59 -21.24
C VAL A 291 -8.76 5.65 -22.68
N GLU A 292 -9.69 4.77 -23.00
CA GLU A 292 -10.50 4.85 -24.21
C GLU A 292 -11.97 5.02 -23.83
N TYR A 293 -12.72 5.85 -24.55
CA TYR A 293 -14.17 5.95 -24.34
C TYR A 293 -14.90 4.87 -25.13
N SER A 294 -15.82 4.17 -24.47
CA SER A 294 -16.53 3.03 -25.06
C SER A 294 -17.70 3.44 -25.98
N ARG A 295 -18.00 4.75 -26.06
CA ARG A 295 -19.02 5.33 -26.94
C ARG A 295 -18.36 6.27 -27.95
N PRO A 296 -18.98 6.56 -29.11
CA PRO A 296 -18.46 7.55 -30.05
C PRO A 296 -18.32 8.95 -29.42
N GLY A 297 -17.28 9.68 -29.81
CA GLY A 297 -17.02 11.04 -29.33
C GLY A 297 -16.06 11.11 -28.14
N ARG A 298 -16.21 12.15 -27.31
CA ARG A 298 -15.44 12.35 -26.07
C ARG A 298 -16.34 12.14 -24.86
N LEU A 299 -15.74 11.86 -23.71
CA LEU A 299 -16.44 11.77 -22.43
C LEU A 299 -17.17 13.09 -22.11
N PRO A 300 -18.46 13.09 -21.77
CA PRO A 300 -19.17 14.26 -21.26
C PRO A 300 -18.53 14.87 -20.01
N ASP A 301 -18.67 16.19 -19.82
CA ASP A 301 -18.14 16.88 -18.64
C ASP A 301 -18.84 16.46 -17.34
N GLU A 302 -20.10 16.03 -17.43
CA GLU A 302 -20.87 15.43 -16.32
C GLU A 302 -20.30 14.07 -15.88
N ASP A 303 -19.97 13.19 -16.82
CA ASP A 303 -19.27 11.92 -16.57
C ASP A 303 -17.86 12.17 -15.97
N LEU A 304 -17.16 13.21 -16.44
CA LEU A 304 -15.88 13.64 -15.85
C LEU A 304 -16.05 14.21 -14.43
N ALA A 305 -17.18 14.85 -14.12
CA ALA A 305 -17.50 15.35 -12.79
C ALA A 305 -17.80 14.21 -11.81
N LEU A 306 -18.48 13.14 -12.24
CA LEU A 306 -18.69 11.93 -11.43
C LEU A 306 -17.36 11.30 -10.98
N LEU A 307 -16.35 11.26 -11.85
CA LEU A 307 -15.00 10.80 -11.48
C LEU A 307 -14.34 11.63 -10.37
N ARG A 308 -14.77 12.88 -10.16
CA ARG A 308 -14.27 13.75 -9.07
C ARG A 308 -15.05 13.51 -7.77
N HIS A 309 -16.36 13.31 -7.86
CA HIS A 309 -17.23 13.07 -6.70
C HIS A 309 -18.59 12.47 -7.11
N GLY A 310 -19.19 11.66 -6.23
CA GLY A 310 -20.55 11.11 -6.42
C GLY A 310 -20.61 9.64 -6.84
N LEU A 311 -19.47 9.01 -7.13
CA LEU A 311 -19.39 7.56 -7.38
C LEU A 311 -19.34 6.75 -6.07
N GLU A 312 -19.85 5.52 -6.16
CA GLU A 312 -19.89 4.53 -5.10
C GLU A 312 -19.23 3.23 -5.56
N LEU A 313 -18.53 2.52 -4.67
CA LEU A 313 -18.05 1.15 -4.93
C LEU A 313 -18.40 0.25 -3.74
N ASP A 314 -18.99 -0.90 -4.03
CA ASP A 314 -19.35 -1.95 -3.04
C ASP A 314 -20.27 -1.45 -1.90
N GLY A 315 -21.25 -0.58 -2.19
CA GLY A 315 -22.14 -0.02 -1.17
C GLY A 315 -21.54 1.14 -0.38
N VAL A 316 -20.38 1.67 -0.79
CA VAL A 316 -19.66 2.70 -0.03
C VAL A 316 -19.21 3.85 -0.94
N ALA A 317 -19.66 5.06 -0.59
CA ALA A 317 -19.31 6.29 -1.31
C ALA A 317 -17.80 6.54 -1.33
N LEU A 318 -17.29 6.98 -2.48
CA LEU A 318 -15.88 7.31 -2.65
C LEU A 318 -15.56 8.70 -2.08
N ARG A 319 -14.31 8.87 -1.60
CA ARG A 319 -13.82 10.20 -1.19
C ARG A 319 -13.61 11.07 -2.44
N PRO A 320 -13.76 12.41 -2.34
CA PRO A 320 -13.44 13.32 -3.45
C PRO A 320 -12.05 13.09 -4.04
N ALA A 321 -11.98 13.08 -5.36
CA ALA A 321 -10.76 12.86 -6.15
C ALA A 321 -10.48 14.08 -7.05
N GLN A 322 -9.20 14.37 -7.30
CA GLN A 322 -8.84 15.35 -8.33
C GLN A 322 -8.68 14.61 -9.66
N VAL A 323 -9.55 14.89 -10.63
CA VAL A 323 -9.52 14.27 -11.96
C VAL A 323 -9.57 15.33 -13.05
N SER A 324 -8.59 15.29 -13.95
CA SER A 324 -8.46 16.21 -15.08
C SER A 324 -7.85 15.50 -16.29
N TRP A 325 -8.20 15.92 -17.50
CA TRP A 325 -7.45 15.53 -18.69
C TRP A 325 -6.03 16.09 -18.63
N GLN A 326 -5.05 15.24 -18.95
CA GLN A 326 -3.63 15.58 -19.13
C GLN A 326 -3.29 15.78 -20.61
N ASN A 327 -4.00 15.07 -21.48
CA ASN A 327 -4.05 15.20 -22.94
C ASN A 327 -5.36 14.52 -23.42
N GLU A 328 -5.49 14.18 -24.71
CA GLU A 328 -6.73 13.66 -25.29
C GLU A 328 -7.17 12.28 -24.81
N ASP A 329 -6.24 11.41 -24.40
CA ASP A 329 -6.50 10.01 -24.02
C ASP A 329 -5.94 9.63 -22.65
N GLN A 330 -5.45 10.61 -21.89
CA GLN A 330 -4.87 10.40 -20.56
C GLN A 330 -5.48 11.33 -19.51
N LEU A 331 -5.99 10.74 -18.44
CA LEU A 331 -6.39 11.43 -17.23
C LEU A 331 -5.23 11.50 -16.23
N ARG A 332 -5.13 12.63 -15.53
CA ARG A 332 -4.42 12.77 -14.26
C ARG A 332 -5.43 12.55 -13.13
N VAL A 333 -5.16 11.59 -12.25
CA VAL A 333 -6.02 11.22 -11.12
C VAL A 333 -5.21 11.30 -9.81
N VAL A 334 -5.71 12.05 -8.82
CA VAL A 334 -5.14 12.10 -7.47
C VAL A 334 -6.15 11.56 -6.46
N LEU A 335 -5.75 10.50 -5.73
CA LEU A 335 -6.56 9.86 -4.69
C LEU A 335 -5.93 9.99 -3.30
N ARG A 336 -6.77 10.06 -2.27
CA ARG A 336 -6.41 9.97 -0.83
C ARG A 336 -6.88 8.67 -0.16
N GLU A 337 -7.43 7.75 -0.95
CA GLU A 337 -7.78 6.38 -0.56
C GLU A 337 -7.25 5.39 -1.62
N GLY A 338 -7.45 4.10 -1.41
CA GLY A 338 -6.89 3.05 -2.26
C GLY A 338 -7.70 1.75 -2.22
N ARG A 339 -8.97 1.81 -2.62
CA ARG A 339 -9.85 0.63 -2.70
C ARG A 339 -9.42 -0.32 -3.83
N LYS A 340 -9.85 -1.58 -3.76
CA LYS A 340 -9.53 -2.62 -4.77
C LYS A 340 -9.89 -2.14 -6.18
N ARG A 341 -8.88 -2.00 -7.05
CA ARG A 341 -8.99 -1.54 -8.46
C ARG A 341 -9.74 -0.21 -8.64
N GLN A 342 -9.72 0.68 -7.63
CA GLN A 342 -10.59 1.87 -7.56
C GLN A 342 -10.65 2.69 -8.86
N ILE A 343 -9.50 3.12 -9.39
CA ILE A 343 -9.46 3.97 -10.61
C ILE A 343 -10.09 3.26 -11.82
N ARG A 344 -9.83 1.96 -11.99
CA ARG A 344 -10.37 1.18 -13.12
C ARG A 344 -11.90 1.08 -13.02
N ARG A 345 -12.41 0.76 -11.83
CA ARG A 345 -13.84 0.67 -11.55
C ARG A 345 -14.56 2.02 -11.69
N MET A 346 -13.95 3.11 -11.22
CA MET A 346 -14.47 4.47 -11.42
C MET A 346 -14.60 4.81 -12.91
N CYS A 347 -13.57 4.50 -13.70
CA CYS A 347 -13.58 4.70 -15.15
C CYS A 347 -14.66 3.84 -15.84
N GLU A 348 -14.78 2.56 -15.46
CA GLU A 348 -15.78 1.64 -16.01
C GLU A 348 -17.22 2.16 -15.80
N LEU A 349 -17.53 2.73 -14.63
CA LEU A 349 -18.86 3.30 -14.33
C LEU A 349 -19.27 4.47 -15.25
N VAL A 350 -18.29 5.21 -15.79
CA VAL A 350 -18.52 6.33 -16.73
C VAL A 350 -18.21 5.93 -18.20
N GLY A 351 -18.10 4.63 -18.48
CA GLY A 351 -17.86 4.12 -19.85
C GLY A 351 -16.42 4.25 -20.37
N LEU A 352 -15.45 4.59 -19.52
CA LEU A 352 -14.03 4.61 -19.86
C LEU A 352 -13.35 3.26 -19.60
N ARG A 353 -12.63 2.75 -20.60
CA ARG A 353 -11.78 1.56 -20.51
C ARG A 353 -10.35 1.97 -20.19
N VAL A 354 -9.82 1.58 -19.02
CA VAL A 354 -8.42 1.89 -18.64
C VAL A 354 -7.44 0.96 -19.35
N VAL A 355 -6.75 1.47 -20.37
CA VAL A 355 -5.74 0.73 -21.13
C VAL A 355 -4.33 0.83 -20.54
N GLY A 356 -4.08 1.82 -19.68
CA GLY A 356 -2.81 1.92 -18.94
C GLY A 356 -2.95 2.70 -17.64
N LEU A 357 -2.33 2.21 -16.56
CA LEU A 357 -2.36 2.85 -15.25
C LEU A 357 -0.95 2.95 -14.66
N LYS A 358 -0.43 4.16 -14.50
CA LYS A 358 0.90 4.44 -13.96
C LYS A 358 0.84 5.34 -12.73
N ARG A 359 1.25 4.85 -11.55
CA ARG A 359 1.41 5.71 -10.36
C ARG A 359 2.72 6.50 -10.46
N VAL A 360 2.64 7.82 -10.47
CA VAL A 360 3.79 8.72 -10.69
C VAL A 360 4.26 9.47 -9.44
N ARG A 361 3.44 9.55 -8.39
CA ARG A 361 3.79 10.19 -7.11
C ARG A 361 3.04 9.57 -5.94
N ILE A 362 3.68 9.56 -4.77
CA ILE A 362 3.09 9.27 -3.46
C ILE A 362 3.58 10.36 -2.50
N GLY A 363 2.68 11.18 -1.96
CA GLY A 363 3.07 12.31 -1.11
C GLY A 363 3.95 13.30 -1.87
N SER A 364 5.09 13.70 -1.30
CA SER A 364 6.14 14.44 -2.00
C SER A 364 7.12 13.57 -2.81
N VAL A 365 7.07 12.23 -2.71
CA VAL A 365 7.97 11.34 -3.46
C VAL A 365 7.45 11.11 -4.88
N VAL A 366 8.21 11.58 -5.87
CA VAL A 366 7.93 11.37 -7.29
C VAL A 366 8.71 10.18 -7.86
N LEU A 367 8.14 9.51 -8.85
CA LEU A 367 8.81 8.47 -9.63
C LEU A 367 10.01 9.02 -10.42
N GLY A 368 9.87 10.25 -10.93
CA GLY A 368 10.92 10.93 -11.69
C GLY A 368 11.39 10.14 -12.91
N GLN A 369 12.70 10.05 -13.08
CA GLN A 369 13.36 9.38 -14.20
C GLN A 369 13.68 7.89 -13.92
N LEU A 370 13.27 7.35 -12.77
CA LEU A 370 13.54 5.95 -12.40
C LEU A 370 13.04 4.99 -13.50
N PRO A 371 13.90 4.19 -14.16
CA PRO A 371 13.47 3.32 -15.27
C PRO A 371 12.59 2.15 -14.82
N PRO A 372 11.67 1.64 -15.67
CA PRO A 372 10.88 0.45 -15.36
C PRO A 372 11.75 -0.74 -14.96
N GLY A 373 11.34 -1.48 -13.93
CA GLY A 373 12.11 -2.61 -13.37
C GLY A 373 13.24 -2.20 -12.44
N GLN A 374 13.69 -0.93 -12.46
CA GLN A 374 14.77 -0.46 -11.60
C GLN A 374 14.26 0.16 -10.29
N TRP A 375 15.14 0.13 -9.29
CA TRP A 375 14.87 0.65 -7.94
C TRP A 375 16.00 1.54 -7.42
N ARG A 376 15.69 2.35 -6.42
CA ARG A 376 16.64 3.15 -5.64
C ARG A 376 16.21 3.19 -4.17
N TYR A 377 17.09 3.57 -3.25
CA TYR A 377 16.61 3.92 -1.92
C TYR A 377 15.84 5.24 -1.92
N LEU A 378 14.95 5.40 -0.94
CA LEU A 378 14.49 6.70 -0.48
C LEU A 378 15.71 7.46 0.06
N ARG A 379 15.87 8.74 -0.31
CA ARG A 379 16.95 9.57 0.21
C ARG A 379 16.53 10.31 1.49
N ASP A 380 17.49 10.75 2.29
CA ASP A 380 17.23 11.46 3.55
C ASP A 380 16.52 12.81 3.36
N ASP A 381 16.64 13.44 2.18
CA ASP A 381 15.89 14.66 1.82
C ASP A 381 14.43 14.41 1.44
N GLU A 382 14.05 13.15 1.21
CA GLU A 382 12.73 12.75 0.74
C GLU A 382 11.79 12.30 1.86
N ARG A 383 10.52 12.71 1.74
CA ARG A 383 9.45 12.34 2.67
C ARG A 383 8.13 12.13 1.92
N PHE A 384 7.23 11.36 2.53
CA PHE A 384 5.89 11.09 2.03
C PHE A 384 4.85 11.97 2.73
#